data_AF-A0A812HW51-F1
#
_entry.id   AF-A0A812HW51-F1
#
_cell.length_a   1.000
_cell.length_b   1.000
_cell.length_c   1.000
_cell.angle_alpha   90.00
_cell.angle_beta   90.00
_cell.angle_gamma   90.00
#
_symmetry.space_group_name_H-M   'P 1'
#
loop_
_entity.id
_entity.type
_entity.pdbx_description
1 polymer ?
#
loop_
_entity_poly.entity_id
_entity_poly.type
_entity_poly.pdbx_seq_one_letter_code
_entity_poly.pdbx_strand_id
1 'polypeptide(L)'
;MNTDNLPFNGDAIRGHVCSCDFTQGAARASEFESWLGKRPGFHEMADAKTKAAAFIAVTVQRACHNSFIEWAKGDNAHAQYTVSSVIFVAQIICVAIGWVLAHSTGGQADLKKCFDTGNLTRFAHIGLIYALGDIFEMESVNYIDSSTYTVLSQSKLIITASLMWLLDGSAQSMMQWFILFTTSSGMLEYVLVGKARGGAMTFSAFGVCLAIVKVCISCYVAVLNTKALKRDSNPFPVQFSCLKVSWAFASLVYMVVKDGILGDGMFGEWTHRTVVLVFCGFILKTLFNQYLLKVLDAIWKNISEAIGVILVYFGRVLFLGGKYDPTVFNAGVTVVLACIAYVLSKEAKAKKNDVGDDLNPAMYPDLTTSLLRHRRP
;
A
#
# COMPACT_ATOMS: atom_id res chain seq x y z
N MET A 1 4.62 36.37 -18.79
CA MET A 1 3.91 35.36 -17.96
C MET A 1 3.33 36.08 -16.77
N ASN A 2 2.02 35.96 -16.54
CA ASN A 2 1.34 36.56 -15.40
C ASN A 2 1.65 35.71 -14.15
N THR A 3 2.45 36.24 -13.23
CA THR A 3 3.03 35.53 -12.08
C THR A 3 2.19 35.65 -10.80
N ASP A 4 1.09 36.38 -10.86
CA ASP A 4 0.35 36.83 -9.67
C ASP A 4 -0.50 35.72 -9.00
N ASN A 5 -0.59 34.54 -9.63
CA ASN A 5 -1.32 33.37 -9.11
C ASN A 5 -0.40 32.23 -8.63
N LEU A 6 0.91 32.46 -8.52
CA LEU A 6 1.83 31.43 -8.02
C LEU A 6 1.96 31.55 -6.49
N PRO A 7 1.95 30.42 -5.74
CA PRO A 7 1.95 30.42 -4.26
C PRO A 7 3.31 30.80 -3.64
N PHE A 8 4.17 31.49 -4.39
CA PHE A 8 5.50 31.91 -3.97
C PHE A 8 5.76 33.36 -4.39
N ASN A 9 6.68 34.03 -3.69
CA ASN A 9 7.06 35.41 -3.92
C ASN A 9 7.61 35.59 -5.35
N GLY A 10 6.72 35.92 -6.29
CA GLY A 10 6.98 36.00 -7.73
C GLY A 10 8.07 37.01 -8.08
N ASP A 11 8.24 38.05 -7.25
CA ASP A 11 9.25 39.09 -7.44
C ASP A 11 10.67 38.57 -7.25
N ALA A 12 10.89 37.60 -6.36
CA ALA A 12 12.20 37.00 -6.16
C ALA A 12 12.62 36.09 -7.33
N ILE A 13 11.66 35.37 -7.92
CA ILE A 13 11.90 34.53 -9.10
C ILE A 13 12.12 35.41 -10.33
N ARG A 14 11.27 36.44 -10.51
CA ARG A 14 11.39 37.41 -11.59
C ARG A 14 12.71 38.17 -11.51
N GLY A 15 13.10 38.63 -10.33
CA GLY A 15 14.39 39.29 -10.10
C GLY A 15 15.58 38.39 -10.44
N HIS A 16 15.53 37.11 -10.06
CA HIS A 16 16.60 36.17 -10.39
C HIS A 16 16.64 35.84 -11.89
N VAL A 17 15.50 35.53 -12.51
CA VAL A 17 15.37 35.27 -13.95
C VAL A 17 15.84 36.48 -14.78
N CYS A 18 15.50 37.71 -14.38
CA CYS A 18 15.97 38.92 -15.04
C CYS A 18 17.46 39.21 -14.79
N SER A 19 18.06 38.67 -13.73
CA SER A 19 19.51 38.77 -13.46
C SER A 19 20.34 37.71 -14.18
N CYS A 20 19.69 36.69 -14.76
CA CYS A 20 20.35 35.64 -15.51
C CYS A 20 20.59 36.09 -16.96
N ASP A 21 21.86 36.19 -17.36
CA ASP A 21 22.25 36.33 -18.76
C ASP A 21 22.12 34.97 -19.45
N PHE A 22 21.07 34.80 -20.27
CA PHE A 22 20.71 33.53 -20.94
C PHE A 22 21.64 33.16 -22.11
N THR A 23 22.69 33.95 -22.36
CA THR A 23 23.69 33.67 -23.40
C THR A 23 24.75 32.64 -22.98
N GLN A 24 24.81 32.26 -21.69
CA GLN A 24 25.76 31.27 -21.14
C GLN A 24 25.06 29.94 -20.77
N GLY A 25 24.55 29.24 -21.79
CA GLY A 25 23.50 28.22 -21.69
C GLY A 25 23.77 26.85 -21.04
N ALA A 26 24.87 26.62 -20.32
CA ALA A 26 25.12 25.29 -19.71
C ALA A 26 25.53 25.32 -18.23
N ALA A 27 26.53 26.13 -17.85
CA ALA A 27 27.04 26.15 -16.48
C ALA A 27 26.05 26.71 -15.45
N ARG A 28 25.12 27.59 -15.89
CA ARG A 28 24.12 28.22 -15.02
C ARG A 28 22.79 27.47 -14.96
N ALA A 29 22.54 26.51 -15.84
CA ALA A 29 21.38 25.62 -15.73
C ALA A 29 21.51 24.72 -14.49
N SER A 30 22.70 24.17 -14.24
CA SER A 30 23.00 23.41 -13.01
C SER A 30 22.97 24.28 -11.74
N GLU A 31 23.36 25.55 -11.82
CA GLU A 31 23.22 26.49 -10.70
C GLU A 31 21.76 26.83 -10.43
N PHE A 32 20.94 27.01 -11.48
CA PHE A 32 19.51 27.27 -11.36
C PHE A 32 18.75 26.05 -10.83
N GLU A 33 19.11 24.83 -11.25
CA GLU A 33 18.57 23.58 -10.68
C GLU A 33 18.98 23.39 -9.22
N SER A 34 20.25 23.68 -8.89
CA SER A 34 20.75 23.67 -7.50
C SER A 34 20.04 24.72 -6.63
N TRP A 35 19.75 25.89 -7.20
CA TRP A 35 19.02 26.97 -6.53
C TRP A 35 17.53 26.68 -6.35
N LEU A 36 16.88 26.07 -7.34
CA LEU A 36 15.51 25.56 -7.25
C LEU A 36 15.41 24.43 -6.21
N GLY A 37 16.37 23.51 -6.21
CA GLY A 37 16.47 22.43 -5.22
C GLY A 37 16.62 22.96 -3.79
N LYS A 38 17.32 24.08 -3.57
CA LYS A 38 17.45 24.66 -2.21
C LYS A 38 16.18 25.33 -1.68
N ARG A 39 15.11 25.46 -2.47
CA ARG A 39 13.86 26.09 -2.04
C ARG A 39 12.92 25.06 -1.40
N PRO A 40 12.47 25.24 -0.14
CA PRO A 40 11.63 24.27 0.56
C PRO A 40 10.34 23.91 -0.21
N GLY A 41 9.73 24.86 -0.93
CA GLY A 41 8.50 24.62 -1.72
C GLY A 41 8.69 23.81 -3.00
N PHE A 42 9.90 23.72 -3.58
CA PHE A 42 10.13 22.94 -4.80
C PHE A 42 10.32 21.45 -4.48
N HIS A 43 11.01 21.15 -3.37
CA HIS A 43 11.06 19.79 -2.81
C HIS A 43 9.67 19.31 -2.38
N GLU A 44 8.87 20.18 -1.76
CA GLU A 44 7.48 19.87 -1.36
C GLU A 44 6.58 19.53 -2.56
N MET A 45 6.69 20.27 -3.67
CA MET A 45 5.92 20.00 -4.89
C MET A 45 6.40 18.76 -5.66
N ALA A 46 7.71 18.52 -5.74
CA ALA A 46 8.28 17.31 -6.33
C ALA A 46 7.88 16.07 -5.52
N ASP A 47 7.84 16.19 -4.19
CA ASP A 47 7.38 15.17 -3.26
C ASP A 47 5.87 14.92 -3.38
N ALA A 48 5.04 15.97 -3.52
CA ALA A 48 3.60 15.85 -3.73
C ALA A 48 3.24 15.13 -5.04
N LYS A 49 3.92 15.47 -6.16
CA LYS A 49 3.73 14.78 -7.44
C LYS A 49 4.12 13.30 -7.36
N THR A 50 5.22 13.00 -6.68
CA THR A 50 5.71 11.63 -6.49
C THR A 50 4.74 10.80 -5.64
N LYS A 51 4.24 11.37 -4.55
CA LYS A 51 3.20 10.75 -3.69
C LYS A 51 1.90 10.51 -4.46
N ALA A 52 1.44 11.48 -5.25
CA ALA A 52 0.23 11.34 -6.07
C ALA A 52 0.39 10.24 -7.13
N ALA A 53 1.54 10.21 -7.83
CA ALA A 53 1.84 9.18 -8.81
C ALA A 53 1.88 7.78 -8.19
N ALA A 54 2.53 7.62 -7.03
CA ALA A 54 2.56 6.37 -6.28
C ALA A 54 1.15 5.92 -5.88
N PHE A 55 0.32 6.84 -5.39
CA PHE A 55 -1.07 6.56 -5.03
C PHE A 55 -1.90 6.07 -6.22
N ILE A 56 -1.82 6.77 -7.36
CA ILE A 56 -2.54 6.39 -8.58
C ILE A 56 -2.06 5.01 -9.06
N ALA A 57 -0.74 4.78 -9.10
CA ALA A 57 -0.16 3.51 -9.53
C ALA A 57 -0.63 2.33 -8.66
N VAL A 58 -0.64 2.47 -7.34
CA VAL A 58 -1.19 1.42 -6.45
C VAL A 58 -2.68 1.23 -6.66
N THR A 59 -3.45 2.31 -6.83
CA THR A 59 -4.91 2.23 -6.98
C THR A 59 -5.31 1.47 -8.24
N VAL A 60 -4.68 1.80 -9.37
CA VAL A 60 -4.88 1.11 -10.64
C VAL A 60 -4.42 -0.34 -10.53
N GLN A 61 -3.22 -0.56 -9.99
CA GLN A 61 -2.69 -1.91 -9.86
C GLN A 61 -3.55 -2.80 -8.97
N ARG A 62 -4.08 -2.25 -7.87
CA ARG A 62 -4.97 -2.98 -6.97
C ARG A 62 -6.27 -3.37 -7.67
N ALA A 63 -6.83 -2.46 -8.48
CA ALA A 63 -8.02 -2.74 -9.26
C ALA A 63 -7.77 -3.88 -10.27
N CYS A 64 -6.60 -3.92 -10.90
CA CYS A 64 -6.28 -4.95 -11.89
C CYS A 64 -5.86 -6.30 -11.28
N HIS A 65 -5.32 -6.33 -10.05
CA HIS A 65 -4.70 -7.51 -9.44
C HIS A 65 -5.60 -8.76 -9.44
N ASN A 66 -6.82 -8.65 -8.92
CA ASN A 66 -7.71 -9.80 -8.83
C ASN A 66 -8.17 -10.27 -10.23
N SER A 67 -8.31 -9.33 -11.17
CA SER A 67 -8.62 -9.64 -12.57
C SER A 67 -7.47 -10.39 -13.25
N PHE A 68 -6.21 -10.06 -12.96
CA PHE A 68 -5.06 -10.83 -13.46
C PHE A 68 -5.05 -12.26 -12.91
N ILE A 69 -5.39 -12.45 -11.63
CA ILE A 69 -5.48 -13.78 -11.03
C ILE A 69 -6.53 -14.62 -11.73
N GLU A 70 -7.74 -14.08 -11.94
CA GLU A 70 -8.81 -14.80 -12.65
C GLU A 70 -8.46 -15.07 -14.10
N TRP A 71 -7.95 -14.08 -14.82
CA TRP A 71 -7.59 -14.24 -16.22
C TRP A 71 -6.50 -15.31 -16.42
N ALA A 72 -5.56 -15.42 -15.47
CA ALA A 72 -4.52 -16.45 -15.48
C ALA A 72 -5.05 -17.87 -15.22
N LYS A 73 -6.20 -18.04 -14.56
CA LYS A 73 -6.86 -19.35 -14.44
C LYS A 73 -7.44 -19.84 -15.77
N GLY A 74 -7.78 -18.90 -16.66
CA GLY A 74 -8.41 -19.20 -17.95
C GLY A 74 -9.82 -19.76 -17.79
N ASP A 75 -10.20 -20.67 -18.69
CA ASP A 75 -11.55 -21.27 -18.71
C ASP A 75 -11.71 -22.43 -17.72
N ASN A 76 -10.63 -22.79 -17.01
CA ASN A 76 -10.63 -23.87 -16.02
C ASN A 76 -11.09 -23.36 -14.65
N ALA A 77 -11.81 -24.21 -13.91
CA ALA A 77 -12.23 -23.92 -12.54
C ALA A 77 -11.04 -23.75 -11.56
N HIS A 78 -9.87 -24.31 -11.93
CA HIS A 78 -8.65 -24.29 -11.13
C HIS A 78 -7.45 -23.80 -11.95
N ALA A 79 -6.48 -23.17 -11.29
CA ALA A 79 -5.23 -22.75 -11.93
C ALA A 79 -4.43 -23.97 -12.41
N GLN A 80 -4.01 -23.98 -13.67
CA GLN A 80 -3.13 -25.01 -14.24
C GLN A 80 -1.65 -24.79 -13.90
N TYR A 81 -1.30 -23.57 -13.47
CA TYR A 81 0.02 -23.26 -12.95
C TYR A 81 0.13 -23.60 -11.47
N THR A 82 1.32 -24.00 -11.03
CA THR A 82 1.58 -24.23 -9.62
C THR A 82 1.64 -22.88 -8.88
N VAL A 83 0.68 -22.65 -8.00
CA VAL A 83 0.50 -21.38 -7.25
C VAL A 83 1.77 -20.97 -6.50
N SER A 84 2.43 -21.92 -5.83
CA SER A 84 3.65 -21.68 -5.06
C SER A 84 4.79 -21.15 -5.93
N SER A 85 4.92 -21.65 -7.17
CA SER A 85 5.94 -21.24 -8.13
C SER A 85 5.78 -19.79 -8.56
N VAL A 86 4.55 -19.33 -8.78
CA VAL A 86 4.24 -17.94 -9.13
C VAL A 86 4.65 -17.01 -8.00
N ILE A 87 4.32 -17.36 -6.76
CA ILE A 87 4.70 -16.56 -5.58
C ILE A 87 6.22 -16.51 -5.46
N PHE A 88 6.89 -17.66 -5.51
CA PHE A 88 8.35 -17.75 -5.35
C PHE A 88 9.10 -16.97 -6.44
N VAL A 89 8.78 -17.20 -7.72
CA VAL A 89 9.45 -16.52 -8.84
C VAL A 89 9.23 -15.02 -8.78
N ALA A 90 8.02 -14.55 -8.44
CA ALA A 90 7.76 -13.12 -8.26
C ALA A 90 8.67 -12.52 -7.17
N GLN A 91 8.87 -13.21 -6.04
CA GLN A 91 9.76 -12.71 -4.98
C GLN A 91 11.22 -12.71 -5.40
N ILE A 92 11.71 -13.74 -6.09
CA ILE A 92 13.10 -13.78 -6.59
C ILE A 92 13.36 -12.64 -7.56
N ILE A 93 12.43 -12.36 -8.48
CA ILE A 93 12.55 -11.22 -9.38
C ILE A 93 12.52 -9.90 -8.60
N CYS A 94 11.67 -9.76 -7.57
CA CYS A 94 11.71 -8.58 -6.70
C CYS A 94 13.04 -8.43 -5.94
N VAL A 95 13.66 -9.51 -5.48
CA VAL A 95 15.01 -9.47 -4.87
C VAL A 95 16.02 -8.94 -5.89
N ALA A 96 16.03 -9.46 -7.11
CA ALA A 96 16.91 -9.02 -8.18
C ALA A 96 16.69 -7.54 -8.53
N ILE A 97 15.42 -7.10 -8.65
CA ILE A 97 15.08 -5.68 -8.84
C ILE A 97 15.61 -4.85 -7.68
N GLY A 98 15.47 -5.30 -6.43
CA GLY A 98 16.01 -4.64 -5.25
C GLY A 98 17.53 -4.48 -5.31
N TRP A 99 18.26 -5.51 -5.74
CA TRP A 99 19.71 -5.45 -5.93
C TRP A 99 20.12 -4.49 -7.04
N VAL A 100 19.44 -4.55 -8.19
CA VAL A 100 19.70 -3.64 -9.32
C VAL A 100 19.42 -2.20 -8.93
N LEU A 101 18.31 -1.93 -8.24
CA LEU A 101 17.98 -0.59 -7.75
C LEU A 101 18.95 -0.09 -6.69
N ALA A 102 19.37 -0.94 -5.74
CA ALA A 102 20.37 -0.57 -4.75
C ALA A 102 21.71 -0.22 -5.41
N HIS A 103 22.11 -1.02 -6.41
CA HIS A 103 23.32 -0.75 -7.17
C HIS A 103 23.21 0.54 -8.01
N SER A 104 22.07 0.80 -8.65
CA SER A 104 21.90 1.98 -9.50
C SER A 104 21.80 3.29 -8.70
N THR A 105 21.25 3.28 -7.48
CA THR A 105 21.10 4.49 -6.67
C THR A 105 22.31 4.81 -5.79
N GLY A 106 22.98 3.79 -5.23
CA GLY A 106 24.06 3.98 -4.27
C GLY A 106 25.31 3.14 -4.52
N GLY A 107 25.41 2.56 -5.72
CA GLY A 107 26.58 1.82 -6.18
C GLY A 107 26.82 0.53 -5.39
N GLN A 108 28.10 0.12 -5.34
CA GLN A 108 28.51 -1.11 -4.65
C GLN A 108 28.34 -1.04 -3.12
N ALA A 109 28.32 0.17 -2.53
CA ALA A 109 28.16 0.34 -1.10
C ALA A 109 26.75 -0.09 -0.63
N ASP A 110 25.71 0.35 -1.35
CA ASP A 110 24.34 -0.02 -1.02
C ASP A 110 24.01 -1.47 -1.39
N LEU A 111 24.59 -2.01 -2.47
CA LEU A 111 24.45 -3.42 -2.79
C LEU A 111 25.00 -4.31 -1.67
N LYS A 112 26.15 -3.97 -1.08
CA LYS A 112 26.72 -4.72 0.06
C LYS A 112 25.78 -4.71 1.27
N LYS A 113 25.07 -3.61 1.53
CA LYS A 113 24.10 -3.52 2.63
C LYS A 113 22.92 -4.47 2.48
N CYS A 114 22.55 -4.85 1.25
CA CYS A 114 21.51 -5.84 0.97
C CYS A 114 21.88 -7.25 1.48
N PHE A 115 23.18 -7.53 1.65
CA PHE A 115 23.69 -8.81 2.15
C PHE A 115 24.14 -8.74 3.61
N ASP A 116 24.02 -7.58 4.25
CA ASP A 116 24.34 -7.43 5.67
C ASP A 116 23.32 -8.21 6.52
N THR A 117 23.84 -9.12 7.34
CA THR A 117 23.02 -9.98 8.21
C THR A 117 22.21 -9.15 9.22
N GLY A 118 22.72 -7.99 9.66
CA GLY A 118 21.97 -7.09 10.54
C GLY A 118 20.72 -6.51 9.87
N ASN A 119 20.84 -6.06 8.62
CA ASN A 119 19.71 -5.53 7.87
C ASN A 119 18.73 -6.64 7.47
N LEU A 120 19.24 -7.81 7.06
CA LEU A 120 18.41 -8.96 6.70
C LEU A 120 17.56 -9.45 7.87
N THR A 121 18.17 -9.66 9.04
CA THR A 121 17.46 -10.14 10.24
C THR A 121 16.40 -9.15 10.74
N ARG A 122 16.65 -7.84 10.60
CA ARG A 122 15.70 -6.79 10.97
C ARG A 122 14.41 -6.82 10.14
N PHE A 123 14.53 -7.08 8.84
CA PHE A 123 13.37 -7.17 7.94
C PHE A 123 12.83 -8.60 7.79
N ALA A 124 13.55 -9.61 8.30
CA ALA A 124 13.21 -11.02 8.13
C ALA A 124 11.80 -11.35 8.61
N HIS A 125 11.48 -10.97 9.85
CA HIS A 125 10.17 -11.24 10.43
C HIS A 125 9.02 -10.66 9.60
N ILE A 126 9.18 -9.44 9.10
CA ILE A 126 8.18 -8.74 8.29
C ILE A 126 7.99 -9.45 6.95
N GLY A 127 9.09 -9.84 6.28
CA GLY A 127 9.05 -10.55 5.00
C GLY A 127 8.45 -11.95 5.11
N LEU A 128 8.75 -12.69 6.19
CA LEU A 128 8.17 -14.01 6.45
C LEU A 128 6.64 -13.93 6.60
N ILE A 129 6.11 -12.98 7.38
CA ILE A 129 4.66 -12.85 7.55
C ILE A 129 3.99 -12.38 6.25
N TYR A 130 4.64 -11.49 5.50
CA TYR A 130 4.15 -11.11 4.17
C TYR A 130 4.02 -12.31 3.22
N ALA A 131 4.98 -13.24 3.26
CA ALA A 131 4.92 -14.48 2.48
C ALA A 131 3.70 -15.32 2.83
N LEU A 132 3.39 -15.48 4.11
CA LEU A 132 2.16 -16.17 4.55
C LEU A 132 0.90 -15.48 4.02
N GLY A 133 0.89 -14.14 3.98
CA GLY A 133 -0.21 -13.38 3.40
C GLY A 133 -0.45 -13.65 1.91
N ASP A 134 0.61 -13.72 1.11
CA ASP A 134 0.50 -14.06 -0.32
C ASP A 134 0.10 -15.52 -0.54
N ILE A 135 0.60 -16.44 0.28
CA ILE A 135 0.21 -17.85 0.26
C ILE A 135 -1.30 -17.99 0.53
N PHE A 136 -1.80 -17.41 1.62
CA PHE A 136 -3.23 -17.49 1.93
C PHE A 136 -4.10 -16.75 0.92
N GLU A 137 -3.62 -15.66 0.30
CA GLU A 137 -4.33 -15.02 -0.82
C GLU A 137 -4.50 -16.00 -1.96
N MET A 138 -3.42 -16.61 -2.43
CA MET A 138 -3.49 -17.51 -3.57
C MET A 138 -4.20 -18.84 -3.29
N GLU A 139 -4.10 -19.36 -2.07
CA GLU A 139 -4.89 -20.54 -1.70
C GLU A 139 -6.37 -20.19 -1.62
N SER A 140 -6.74 -19.06 -1.02
CA SER A 140 -8.14 -18.66 -0.87
C SER A 140 -8.85 -18.52 -2.23
N VAL A 141 -8.19 -17.92 -3.23
CA VAL A 141 -8.80 -17.73 -4.57
C VAL A 141 -9.03 -19.05 -5.31
N ASN A 142 -8.45 -20.18 -4.89
CA ASN A 142 -8.82 -21.49 -5.44
C ASN A 142 -10.17 -22.00 -4.92
N TYR A 143 -10.67 -21.44 -3.83
CA TYR A 143 -11.89 -21.86 -3.14
C TYR A 143 -13.02 -20.83 -3.19
N ILE A 144 -12.71 -19.57 -3.47
CA ILE A 144 -13.68 -18.49 -3.64
C ILE A 144 -13.39 -17.71 -4.92
N ASP A 145 -14.44 -17.23 -5.59
CA ASP A 145 -14.34 -16.37 -6.76
C ASP A 145 -13.77 -14.98 -6.40
N SER A 146 -13.27 -14.23 -7.38
CA SER A 146 -12.68 -12.90 -7.15
C SER A 146 -13.66 -11.90 -6.55
N SER A 147 -14.94 -12.01 -6.90
CA SER A 147 -15.95 -11.09 -6.36
C SER A 147 -16.14 -11.32 -4.86
N THR A 148 -16.24 -12.58 -4.43
CA THR A 148 -16.29 -12.98 -3.01
C THR A 148 -15.00 -12.59 -2.29
N TYR A 149 -13.84 -12.86 -2.89
CA TYR A 149 -12.54 -12.46 -2.32
C TYR A 149 -12.44 -10.94 -2.12
N THR A 150 -12.94 -10.17 -3.08
CA THR A 150 -12.94 -8.70 -3.02
C THR A 150 -13.80 -8.21 -1.85
N VAL A 151 -14.98 -8.80 -1.57
CA VAL A 151 -15.77 -8.48 -0.36
C VAL A 151 -14.97 -8.73 0.90
N LEU A 152 -14.44 -9.94 1.03
CA LEU A 152 -13.78 -10.36 2.26
C LEU A 152 -12.53 -9.51 2.51
N SER A 153 -11.83 -9.09 1.46
CA SER A 153 -10.66 -8.22 1.57
C SER A 153 -10.96 -6.85 2.20
N GLN A 154 -12.22 -6.41 2.21
CA GLN A 154 -12.66 -5.12 2.73
C GLN A 154 -12.97 -5.14 4.21
N SER A 155 -13.13 -6.34 4.79
CA SER A 155 -13.11 -6.54 6.25
C SER A 155 -11.83 -5.98 6.91
N LYS A 156 -10.80 -5.67 6.10
CA LYS A 156 -9.55 -5.05 6.53
C LYS A 156 -9.76 -3.81 7.38
N LEU A 157 -10.79 -2.99 7.14
CA LEU A 157 -10.97 -1.76 7.90
C LEU A 157 -11.39 -2.04 9.33
N ILE A 158 -12.37 -2.94 9.51
CA ILE A 158 -12.77 -3.42 10.85
C ILE A 158 -11.58 -4.11 11.52
N ILE A 159 -10.90 -5.01 10.81
CA ILE A 159 -9.79 -5.78 11.37
C ILE A 159 -8.61 -4.87 11.74
N THR A 160 -8.27 -3.89 10.90
CA THR A 160 -7.23 -2.90 11.21
C THR A 160 -7.61 -2.09 12.44
N ALA A 161 -8.85 -1.62 12.52
CA ALA A 161 -9.31 -0.83 13.65
C ALA A 161 -9.26 -1.61 14.97
N SER A 162 -9.66 -2.88 14.93
CA SER A 162 -9.58 -3.82 16.05
C SER A 162 -8.13 -4.11 16.44
N LEU A 163 -7.24 -4.37 15.48
CA LEU A 163 -5.82 -4.60 15.73
C LEU A 163 -5.13 -3.36 16.32
N MET A 164 -5.43 -2.16 15.82
CA MET A 164 -4.91 -0.91 16.37
C MET A 164 -5.42 -0.65 17.81
N TRP A 165 -6.62 -1.12 18.13
CA TRP A 165 -7.15 -1.03 19.49
C TRP A 165 -6.46 -2.03 20.42
N LEU A 166 -6.27 -3.28 19.97
CA LEU A 166 -5.66 -4.36 20.75
C LEU A 166 -4.14 -4.19 20.94
N LEU A 167 -3.42 -3.76 19.90
CA LEU A 167 -1.95 -3.70 19.92
C LEU A 167 -1.40 -2.37 20.40
N ASP A 168 -1.94 -1.25 19.90
CA ASP A 168 -1.44 0.09 20.21
C ASP A 168 -2.30 0.79 21.30
N GLY A 169 -3.31 0.11 21.86
CA GLY A 169 -4.22 0.69 22.87
C GLY A 169 -5.08 1.85 22.35
N SER A 170 -5.05 2.11 21.04
CA SER A 170 -5.69 3.28 20.44
C SER A 170 -7.21 3.08 20.32
N ALA A 171 -7.95 3.53 21.33
CA ALA A 171 -9.40 3.42 21.36
C ALA A 171 -10.04 4.15 20.16
N GLN A 172 -10.91 3.45 19.44
CA GLN A 172 -11.74 4.01 18.37
C GLN A 172 -12.93 4.75 18.99
N SER A 173 -13.34 5.89 18.43
CA SER A 173 -14.56 6.58 18.86
C SER A 173 -15.81 5.79 18.44
N MET A 174 -16.95 6.05 19.09
CA MET A 174 -18.23 5.46 18.69
C MET A 174 -18.61 5.83 17.24
N MET A 175 -18.26 7.05 16.80
CA MET A 175 -18.40 7.47 15.40
C MET A 175 -17.52 6.66 14.45
N GLN A 176 -16.28 6.36 14.84
CA GLN A 176 -15.38 5.50 14.07
C GLN A 176 -15.93 4.08 13.92
N TRP A 177 -16.49 3.50 14.98
CA TRP A 177 -17.17 2.21 14.90
C TRP A 177 -18.37 2.25 13.98
N PHE A 178 -19.21 3.28 14.07
CA PHE A 178 -20.36 3.44 13.18
C PHE A 178 -19.94 3.51 11.70
N ILE A 179 -18.90 4.28 11.38
CA ILE A 179 -18.36 4.36 10.01
C ILE A 179 -17.82 3.01 9.55
N LEU A 180 -17.10 2.27 10.40
CA LEU A 180 -16.57 0.94 10.07
C LEU A 180 -17.67 -0.08 9.75
N PHE A 181 -18.72 -0.12 10.57
CA PHE A 181 -19.88 -0.98 10.32
C PHE A 181 -20.63 -0.57 9.04
N THR A 182 -20.83 0.73 8.84
CA THR A 182 -21.50 1.27 7.64
C THR A 182 -20.70 0.92 6.37
N THR A 183 -19.38 1.09 6.41
CA THR A 183 -18.49 0.75 5.30
C THR A 183 -18.55 -0.73 4.96
N SER A 184 -18.55 -1.58 5.98
CA SER A 184 -18.58 -3.05 5.79
C SER A 184 -19.93 -3.52 5.27
N SER A 185 -21.03 -2.92 5.75
CA SER A 185 -22.37 -3.14 5.22
C SER A 185 -22.48 -2.69 3.76
N GLY A 186 -22.00 -1.49 3.42
CA GLY A 186 -22.05 -0.96 2.06
C GLY A 186 -21.24 -1.80 1.07
N MET A 187 -20.13 -2.39 1.52
CA MET A 187 -19.35 -3.30 0.67
C MET A 187 -20.03 -4.64 0.47
N LEU A 188 -20.65 -5.18 1.52
CA LEU A 188 -21.46 -6.38 1.42
C LEU A 188 -22.63 -6.16 0.44
N GLU A 189 -23.31 -5.03 0.54
CA GLU A 189 -24.37 -4.62 -0.40
C GLU A 189 -23.84 -4.49 -1.83
N TYR A 190 -22.75 -3.74 -2.04
CA TYR A 190 -22.12 -3.56 -3.35
C TYR A 190 -21.91 -4.89 -4.10
N VAL A 191 -21.41 -5.91 -3.40
CA VAL A 191 -21.18 -7.22 -4.02
C VAL A 191 -22.44 -8.08 -4.08
N LEU A 192 -23.31 -8.06 -3.07
CA LEU A 192 -24.58 -8.80 -3.12
C LEU A 192 -25.46 -8.32 -4.27
N VAL A 193 -25.54 -7.02 -4.52
CA VAL A 193 -26.24 -6.42 -5.66
C VAL A 193 -25.54 -6.78 -6.97
N GLY A 194 -24.21 -6.68 -7.02
CA GLY A 194 -23.43 -7.10 -8.18
C GLY A 194 -23.61 -8.58 -8.53
N LYS A 195 -23.83 -9.44 -7.53
CA LYS A 195 -24.11 -10.87 -7.69
C LYS A 195 -25.54 -11.14 -8.17
N ALA A 196 -26.54 -10.53 -7.53
CA ALA A 196 -27.95 -10.75 -7.84
C ALA A 196 -28.27 -10.50 -9.33
N ARG A 197 -27.41 -9.76 -10.02
CA ARG A 197 -27.52 -9.41 -11.44
C ARG A 197 -26.62 -10.23 -12.38
N GLY A 198 -26.11 -11.39 -11.95
CA GLY A 198 -25.52 -12.39 -12.85
C GLY A 198 -24.19 -13.02 -12.41
N GLY A 199 -23.84 -13.01 -11.12
CA GLY A 199 -22.66 -13.70 -10.61
C GLY A 199 -23.01 -14.96 -9.81
N ALA A 200 -22.35 -16.09 -10.07
CA ALA A 200 -22.33 -17.20 -9.13
C ALA A 200 -21.26 -16.91 -8.07
N MET A 201 -21.60 -16.92 -6.77
CA MET A 201 -20.58 -16.89 -5.71
C MET A 201 -20.27 -18.32 -5.31
N THR A 202 -19.00 -18.68 -5.36
CA THR A 202 -18.52 -19.96 -4.81
C THR A 202 -18.14 -19.71 -3.35
N PHE A 203 -18.95 -20.23 -2.42
CA PHE A 203 -18.68 -20.13 -0.99
C PHE A 203 -18.10 -21.43 -0.47
N SER A 204 -16.80 -21.41 -0.20
CA SER A 204 -16.15 -22.42 0.63
C SER A 204 -15.77 -21.80 1.97
N ALA A 205 -16.26 -22.36 3.08
CA ALA A 205 -15.93 -21.89 4.42
C ALA A 205 -14.41 -21.87 4.66
N PHE A 206 -13.69 -22.83 4.08
CA PHE A 206 -12.24 -22.88 4.12
C PHE A 206 -11.60 -21.68 3.40
N GLY A 207 -12.04 -21.37 2.19
CA GLY A 207 -11.55 -20.21 1.43
C GLY A 207 -11.85 -18.87 2.12
N VAL A 208 -13.03 -18.75 2.73
CA VAL A 208 -13.41 -17.56 3.53
C VAL A 208 -12.48 -17.39 4.74
N CYS A 209 -12.20 -18.48 5.47
CA CYS A 209 -11.30 -18.46 6.62
C CYS A 209 -9.89 -18.00 6.20
N LEU A 210 -9.34 -18.58 5.13
CA LEU A 210 -8.04 -18.18 4.58
C LEU A 210 -8.01 -16.69 4.18
N ALA A 211 -9.07 -16.19 3.55
CA ALA A 211 -9.17 -14.78 3.16
C ALA A 211 -9.17 -13.85 4.39
N ILE A 212 -9.91 -14.18 5.45
CA ILE A 212 -9.93 -13.39 6.70
C ILE A 212 -8.56 -13.41 7.39
N VAL A 213 -7.94 -14.58 7.52
CA VAL A 213 -6.59 -14.70 8.11
C VAL A 213 -5.58 -13.87 7.33
N LYS A 214 -5.64 -13.93 5.99
CA LYS A 214 -4.81 -13.08 5.12
C LYS A 214 -5.04 -11.61 5.38
N VAL A 215 -6.28 -11.18 5.56
CA VAL A 215 -6.60 -9.77 5.84
C VAL A 215 -5.98 -9.33 7.16
N CYS A 216 -6.12 -10.12 8.23
CA CYS A 216 -5.46 -9.87 9.51
C CYS A 216 -3.94 -9.71 9.36
N ILE A 217 -3.30 -10.64 8.65
CA ILE A 217 -1.87 -10.58 8.34
C ILE A 217 -1.52 -9.30 7.57
N SER A 218 -2.26 -8.99 6.50
CA SER A 218 -2.01 -7.83 5.67
C SER A 218 -2.07 -6.52 6.46
N CYS A 219 -3.03 -6.39 7.37
CA CYS A 219 -3.17 -5.23 8.25
C CYS A 219 -2.01 -5.13 9.24
N TYR A 220 -1.69 -6.24 9.93
CA TYR A 220 -0.60 -6.29 10.90
C TYR A 220 0.75 -5.93 10.27
N VAL A 221 1.09 -6.57 9.15
CA VAL A 221 2.38 -6.36 8.50
C VAL A 221 2.46 -4.98 7.85
N ALA A 222 1.37 -4.41 7.32
CA ALA A 222 1.39 -3.04 6.81
C ALA A 222 1.80 -2.02 7.88
N VAL A 223 1.31 -2.17 9.12
CA VAL A 223 1.68 -1.30 10.24
C VAL A 223 3.15 -1.50 10.62
N LEU A 224 3.58 -2.75 10.82
CA LEU A 224 4.98 -3.05 11.15
C LEU A 224 5.95 -2.55 10.09
N ASN A 225 5.63 -2.79 8.82
CA ASN A 225 6.48 -2.42 7.70
C ASN A 225 6.55 -0.89 7.55
N THR A 226 5.46 -0.16 7.76
CA THR A 226 5.50 1.31 7.79
C THR A 226 6.44 1.82 8.89
N LYS A 227 6.33 1.25 10.11
CA LYS A 227 7.23 1.60 11.23
C LYS A 227 8.69 1.26 10.90
N ALA A 228 8.96 0.11 10.29
CA ALA A 228 10.30 -0.32 9.92
C ALA A 228 10.91 0.55 8.80
N LEU A 229 10.18 0.77 7.70
CA LEU A 229 10.63 1.57 6.55
C LEU A 229 10.92 3.02 6.95
N LYS A 230 10.14 3.60 7.87
CA LYS A 230 10.33 5.01 8.30
C LYS A 230 11.42 5.19 9.35
N ARG A 231 11.64 4.20 10.22
CA ARG A 231 12.66 4.27 11.28
C ARG A 231 14.07 3.90 10.79
N ASP A 232 14.15 3.14 9.72
CA ASP A 232 15.43 2.66 9.20
C ASP A 232 16.07 3.70 8.26
N SER A 233 17.35 3.96 8.47
CA SER A 233 18.13 4.99 7.76
C SER A 233 18.65 4.53 6.40
N ASN A 234 18.55 3.23 6.08
CA ASN A 234 19.01 2.73 4.80
C ASN A 234 18.11 3.25 3.64
N PRO A 235 18.66 3.32 2.42
CA PRO A 235 17.86 3.63 1.24
C PRO A 235 16.75 2.60 1.00
N PHE A 236 15.64 3.04 0.41
CA PHE A 236 14.49 2.18 0.13
C PHE A 236 14.85 0.90 -0.66
N PRO A 237 15.71 0.94 -1.71
CA PRO A 237 16.08 -0.28 -2.43
C PRO A 237 16.74 -1.35 -1.55
N VAL A 238 17.55 -0.93 -0.57
CA VAL A 238 18.20 -1.84 0.40
C VAL A 238 17.15 -2.45 1.32
N GLN A 239 16.26 -1.62 1.88
CA GLN A 239 15.17 -2.08 2.76
C GLN A 239 14.24 -3.06 2.01
N PHE A 240 13.87 -2.71 0.78
CA PHE A 240 13.04 -3.53 -0.10
C PHE A 240 13.69 -4.87 -0.41
N SER A 241 15.00 -4.87 -0.75
CA SER A 241 15.75 -6.09 -1.01
C SER A 241 15.80 -7.00 0.22
N CYS A 242 16.19 -6.48 1.38
CA CYS A 242 16.27 -7.26 2.63
C CYS A 242 14.93 -7.88 3.01
N LEU A 243 13.84 -7.11 2.88
CA LEU A 243 12.47 -7.61 3.07
C LEU A 243 12.16 -8.75 2.11
N LYS A 244 12.54 -8.62 0.84
CA LYS A 244 12.20 -9.58 -0.21
C LYS A 244 13.04 -10.86 -0.16
N VAL A 245 14.26 -10.81 0.37
CA VAL A 245 15.08 -12.02 0.55
C VAL A 245 14.40 -13.00 1.52
N SER A 246 13.93 -12.51 2.67
CA SER A 246 13.22 -13.34 3.65
C SER A 246 11.85 -13.81 3.14
N TRP A 247 11.15 -12.97 2.37
CA TRP A 247 9.91 -13.34 1.70
C TRP A 247 10.13 -14.46 0.68
N ALA A 248 11.14 -14.32 -0.19
CA ALA A 248 11.52 -15.33 -1.17
C ALA A 248 11.91 -16.65 -0.50
N PHE A 249 12.64 -16.59 0.62
CA PHE A 249 12.98 -17.77 1.40
C PHE A 249 11.75 -18.50 1.94
N ALA A 250 10.79 -17.79 2.55
CA ALA A 250 9.54 -18.41 2.99
C ALA A 250 8.72 -18.99 1.82
N SER A 251 8.67 -18.30 0.69
CA SER A 251 8.00 -18.80 -0.51
C SER A 251 8.68 -20.04 -1.10
N LEU A 252 10.01 -20.14 -1.02
CA LEU A 252 10.76 -21.33 -1.40
C LEU A 252 10.42 -22.51 -0.50
N VAL A 253 10.45 -22.30 0.83
CA VAL A 253 10.08 -23.35 1.80
C VAL A 253 8.66 -23.84 1.54
N TYR A 254 7.72 -22.92 1.29
CA TYR A 254 6.35 -23.27 0.95
C TYR A 254 6.25 -24.10 -0.34
N MET A 255 6.93 -23.69 -1.41
CA MET A 255 6.98 -24.43 -2.67
C MET A 255 7.55 -25.85 -2.48
N VAL A 256 8.66 -25.96 -1.72
CA VAL A 256 9.28 -27.26 -1.42
C VAL A 256 8.35 -28.17 -0.61
N VAL A 257 7.67 -27.63 0.40
CA VAL A 257 6.77 -28.40 1.27
C VAL A 257 5.49 -28.81 0.54
N LYS A 258 4.93 -27.93 -0.29
CA LYS A 258 3.67 -28.18 -0.98
C LYS A 258 3.83 -29.05 -2.22
N ASP A 259 4.83 -28.77 -3.05
CA ASP A 259 4.95 -29.35 -4.39
C ASP A 259 6.17 -30.26 -4.55
N GLY A 260 7.07 -30.30 -3.56
CA GLY A 260 8.29 -31.11 -3.57
C GLY A 260 9.41 -30.54 -4.45
N ILE A 261 10.65 -31.00 -4.22
CA ILE A 261 11.83 -30.61 -5.02
C ILE A 261 11.92 -31.43 -6.32
N LEU A 262 11.28 -32.61 -6.37
CA LEU A 262 11.43 -33.62 -7.42
C LEU A 262 10.09 -34.12 -8.00
N GLY A 263 8.97 -33.45 -7.70
CA GLY A 263 7.67 -33.78 -8.29
C GLY A 263 7.58 -33.33 -9.76
N ASP A 264 6.67 -33.95 -10.53
CA ASP A 264 6.47 -33.76 -11.97
C ASP A 264 6.00 -32.35 -12.42
N GLY A 265 6.21 -31.31 -11.61
CA GLY A 265 5.93 -29.94 -12.04
C GLY A 265 6.09 -28.89 -10.96
N MET A 266 7.33 -28.56 -10.57
CA MET A 266 7.60 -27.37 -9.73
C MET A 266 6.97 -26.10 -10.29
N PHE A 267 6.81 -26.00 -11.61
CA PHE A 267 6.20 -24.86 -12.28
C PHE A 267 4.79 -25.17 -12.83
N GLY A 268 4.43 -26.44 -13.01
CA GLY A 268 3.20 -26.81 -13.72
C GLY A 268 3.18 -26.25 -15.16
N GLU A 269 2.00 -25.95 -15.70
CA GLU A 269 1.86 -25.40 -17.05
C GLU A 269 1.85 -23.85 -17.03
N TRP A 270 3.04 -23.24 -17.20
CA TRP A 270 3.13 -21.79 -17.33
C TRP A 270 2.73 -21.36 -18.74
N THR A 271 1.67 -20.57 -18.81
CA THR A 271 1.26 -19.90 -20.04
C THR A 271 1.71 -18.44 -20.04
N HIS A 272 1.56 -17.74 -21.17
CA HIS A 272 1.76 -16.29 -21.24
C HIS A 272 0.90 -15.52 -20.22
N ARG A 273 -0.26 -16.08 -19.83
CA ARG A 273 -1.13 -15.48 -18.81
C ARG A 273 -0.51 -15.54 -17.42
N THR A 274 0.13 -16.67 -17.08
CA THR A 274 0.87 -16.85 -15.82
C THR A 274 2.04 -15.87 -15.73
N VAL A 275 2.78 -15.67 -16.84
CA VAL A 275 3.89 -14.70 -16.88
C VAL A 275 3.40 -13.28 -16.62
N VAL A 276 2.31 -12.86 -17.28
CA VAL A 276 1.69 -11.56 -17.03
C VAL A 276 1.19 -11.44 -15.59
N LEU A 277 0.63 -12.50 -15.00
CA LEU A 277 0.26 -12.52 -13.59
C LEU A 277 1.47 -12.31 -12.67
N VAL A 278 2.61 -12.96 -12.94
CA VAL A 278 3.85 -12.77 -12.16
C VAL A 278 4.30 -11.30 -12.22
N PHE A 279 4.41 -10.73 -13.42
CA PHE A 279 4.90 -9.36 -13.60
C PHE A 279 3.88 -8.30 -13.19
N CYS A 280 2.73 -8.29 -13.85
CA CYS A 280 1.71 -7.28 -13.63
C CYS A 280 0.97 -7.54 -12.32
N GLY A 281 0.62 -8.78 -11.98
CA GLY A 281 -0.12 -9.09 -10.76
C GLY A 281 0.72 -9.00 -9.48
N PHE A 282 1.88 -9.67 -9.42
CA PHE A 282 2.65 -9.78 -8.18
C PHE A 282 3.78 -8.77 -8.03
N ILE A 283 4.62 -8.60 -9.06
CA ILE A 283 5.81 -7.74 -8.97
C ILE A 283 5.40 -6.26 -8.90
N LEU A 284 4.55 -5.77 -9.82
CA LEU A 284 4.10 -4.38 -9.78
C LEU A 284 3.29 -4.07 -8.52
N LYS A 285 2.37 -4.96 -8.12
CA LYS A 285 1.65 -4.85 -6.83
C LYS A 285 2.62 -4.66 -5.69
N THR A 286 3.64 -5.51 -5.63
CA THR A 286 4.65 -5.46 -4.58
C THR A 286 5.40 -4.14 -4.59
N LEU A 287 5.97 -3.74 -5.73
CA LEU A 287 6.81 -2.55 -5.85
C LEU A 287 6.03 -1.30 -5.47
N PHE A 288 4.86 -1.11 -6.08
CA PHE A 288 4.04 0.07 -5.83
C PHE A 288 3.55 0.12 -4.39
N ASN A 289 3.11 -1.01 -3.82
CA ASN A 289 2.62 -1.05 -2.44
C ASN A 289 3.73 -0.77 -1.42
N GLN A 290 4.92 -1.33 -1.62
CA GLN A 290 6.06 -1.09 -0.72
C GLN A 290 6.55 0.36 -0.83
N TYR A 291 6.61 0.89 -2.05
CA TYR A 291 6.95 2.29 -2.27
C TYR A 291 5.93 3.24 -1.64
N LEU A 292 4.62 2.96 -1.81
CA LEU A 292 3.53 3.72 -1.19
C LEU A 292 3.66 3.76 0.33
N LEU A 293 3.99 2.64 0.99
CA LEU A 293 4.21 2.62 2.43
C LEU A 293 5.44 3.43 2.89
N LYS A 294 6.43 3.62 2.00
CA LYS A 294 7.60 4.46 2.26
C LYS A 294 7.27 5.95 2.10
N VAL A 295 6.63 6.34 1.00
CA VAL A 295 6.35 7.77 0.69
C VAL A 295 5.07 8.28 1.37
N LEU A 296 4.09 7.42 1.61
CA LEU A 296 2.88 7.69 2.36
C LEU A 296 2.85 6.78 3.61
N ASP A 297 1.72 6.20 3.94
CA ASP A 297 1.52 5.32 5.08
C ASP A 297 0.44 4.25 4.80
N ALA A 298 0.17 3.41 5.80
CA ALA A 298 -0.86 2.38 5.72
C ALA A 298 -2.29 2.95 5.56
N ILE A 299 -2.53 4.20 5.93
CA ILE A 299 -3.84 4.85 5.81
C ILE A 299 -4.13 5.14 4.33
N TRP A 300 -3.20 5.78 3.62
CA TRP A 300 -3.32 6.05 2.19
C TRP A 300 -3.45 4.77 1.37
N LYS A 301 -2.76 3.71 1.78
CA LYS A 301 -2.97 2.37 1.20
C LYS A 301 -4.42 1.91 1.32
N ASN A 302 -5.06 2.11 2.48
CA ASN A 302 -6.45 1.71 2.67
C ASN A 302 -7.40 2.52 1.79
N ILE A 303 -7.17 3.83 1.63
CA ILE A 303 -7.96 4.67 0.71
C ILE A 303 -7.79 4.19 -0.73
N SER A 304 -6.55 3.95 -1.16
CA SER A 304 -6.24 3.44 -2.50
C SER A 304 -6.98 2.13 -2.80
N GLU A 305 -7.03 1.20 -1.83
CA GLU A 305 -7.77 -0.05 -2.00
C GLU A 305 -9.29 0.16 -2.08
N ALA A 306 -9.86 1.14 -1.37
CA ALA A 306 -11.28 1.47 -1.46
C ALA A 306 -11.64 2.06 -2.82
N ILE A 307 -10.84 3.03 -3.32
CA ILE A 307 -11.04 3.64 -4.65
C ILE A 307 -10.88 2.60 -5.75
N GLY A 308 -9.95 1.65 -5.58
CA GLY A 308 -9.74 0.55 -6.51
C GLY A 308 -11.02 -0.25 -6.81
N VAL A 309 -11.93 -0.38 -5.85
CA VAL A 309 -13.21 -1.12 -6.04
C VAL A 309 -14.11 -0.44 -7.07
N ILE A 310 -14.19 0.90 -7.03
CA ILE A 310 -14.93 1.67 -8.04
C ILE A 310 -14.25 1.55 -9.41
N LEU A 311 -12.92 1.56 -9.46
CA LEU A 311 -12.20 1.37 -10.72
C LEU A 311 -12.46 -0.01 -11.32
N VAL A 312 -12.56 -1.07 -10.51
CA VAL A 312 -12.95 -2.41 -10.99
C VAL A 312 -14.34 -2.38 -11.61
N TYR A 313 -15.31 -1.70 -10.97
CA TYR A 313 -16.66 -1.55 -11.52
C TYR A 313 -16.65 -0.90 -12.90
N PHE A 314 -16.00 0.27 -13.04
CA PHE A 314 -15.90 0.93 -14.33
C PHE A 314 -15.11 0.11 -15.34
N GLY A 315 -14.07 -0.59 -14.89
CA GLY A 315 -13.32 -1.53 -15.72
C GLY A 315 -14.24 -2.58 -16.34
N ARG A 316 -15.16 -3.14 -15.53
CA ARG A 316 -16.15 -4.12 -15.99
C ARG A 316 -17.16 -3.51 -16.96
N VAL A 317 -17.68 -2.31 -16.67
CA VAL A 317 -18.68 -1.64 -17.51
C VAL A 317 -18.10 -1.21 -18.85
N LEU A 318 -16.91 -0.61 -18.85
CA LEU A 318 -16.30 -0.02 -20.04
C LEU A 318 -15.60 -1.03 -20.94
N PHE A 319 -14.91 -2.03 -20.35
CA PHE A 319 -14.04 -2.92 -21.12
C PHE A 319 -14.53 -4.37 -21.18
N LEU A 320 -15.32 -4.83 -20.20
CA LEU A 320 -15.78 -6.23 -20.14
C LEU A 320 -17.26 -6.40 -20.53
N GLY A 321 -17.86 -5.38 -21.15
CA GLY A 321 -19.27 -5.43 -21.60
C GLY A 321 -20.29 -5.50 -20.47
N GLY A 322 -19.91 -5.13 -19.25
CA GLY A 322 -20.83 -5.03 -18.11
C GLY A 322 -21.89 -3.95 -18.35
N LYS A 323 -23.14 -4.20 -17.92
CA LYS A 323 -24.18 -3.18 -17.95
C LYS A 323 -23.99 -2.20 -16.79
N TYR A 324 -24.07 -0.91 -17.09
CA TYR A 324 -24.08 0.11 -16.04
C TYR A 324 -25.31 -0.07 -15.15
N ASP A 325 -25.05 -0.12 -13.86
CA ASP A 325 -26.02 -0.25 -12.79
C ASP A 325 -25.86 0.89 -11.78
N PRO A 326 -26.81 1.84 -11.72
CA PRO A 326 -26.73 2.96 -10.80
C PRO A 326 -26.74 2.52 -9.33
N THR A 327 -27.34 1.38 -8.99
CA THR A 327 -27.38 0.86 -7.61
C THR A 327 -26.00 0.37 -7.17
N VAL A 328 -25.31 -0.39 -8.02
CA VAL A 328 -23.93 -0.87 -7.76
C VAL A 328 -22.96 0.31 -7.71
N PHE A 329 -23.11 1.28 -8.61
CA PHE A 329 -22.31 2.50 -8.58
C PHE A 329 -22.49 3.29 -7.28
N ASN A 330 -23.75 3.53 -6.86
CA ASN A 330 -24.05 4.26 -5.62
C ASN A 330 -23.51 3.55 -4.37
N ALA A 331 -23.62 2.21 -4.31
CA ALA A 331 -23.03 1.43 -3.23
C ALA A 331 -21.50 1.58 -3.19
N GLY A 332 -20.83 1.52 -4.35
CA GLY A 332 -19.38 1.74 -4.45
C GLY A 332 -18.95 3.13 -3.97
N VAL A 333 -19.66 4.19 -4.39
CA VAL A 333 -19.40 5.58 -3.95
C VAL A 333 -19.59 5.71 -2.44
N THR A 334 -20.66 5.15 -1.89
CA THR A 334 -20.94 5.17 -0.45
C THR A 334 -19.80 4.54 0.34
N VAL A 335 -19.28 3.39 -0.12
CA VAL A 335 -18.13 2.74 0.52
C VAL A 335 -16.88 3.62 0.47
N VAL A 336 -16.56 4.22 -0.67
CA VAL A 336 -15.39 5.11 -0.78
C VAL A 336 -15.52 6.31 0.15
N LEU A 337 -16.70 6.95 0.19
CA LEU A 337 -16.95 8.08 1.10
C LEU A 337 -16.82 7.66 2.57
N ALA A 338 -17.35 6.50 2.94
CA ALA A 338 -17.25 5.98 4.31
C ALA A 338 -15.80 5.63 4.68
N CYS A 339 -15.03 5.03 3.77
CA CYS A 339 -13.59 4.79 3.95
C CYS A 339 -12.82 6.10 4.17
N ILE A 340 -13.07 7.11 3.32
CA ILE A 340 -12.42 8.42 3.44
C ILE A 340 -12.80 9.10 4.75
N ALA A 341 -14.09 9.10 5.11
CA ALA A 341 -14.57 9.67 6.37
C ALA A 341 -13.94 8.99 7.60
N TYR A 342 -13.80 7.66 7.57
CA TYR A 342 -13.13 6.92 8.64
C TYR A 342 -11.68 7.37 8.80
N VAL A 343 -10.95 7.43 7.68
CA VAL A 343 -9.55 7.85 7.65
C VAL A 343 -9.38 9.28 8.15
N LEU A 344 -10.17 10.24 7.65
CA LEU A 344 -10.10 11.64 8.06
C LEU A 344 -10.42 11.80 9.56
N SER A 345 -11.36 11.01 10.09
CA SER A 345 -11.68 11.02 11.53
C SER A 345 -10.50 10.58 12.40
N LYS A 346 -9.64 9.69 11.88
CA LYS A 346 -8.43 9.20 12.56
C LYS A 346 -7.34 10.27 12.58
N GLU A 347 -7.09 10.93 11.45
CA GLU A 347 -6.10 12.01 11.37
C GLU A 347 -6.44 13.19 12.28
N ALA A 348 -7.72 13.57 12.34
CA ALA A 348 -8.18 14.64 13.23
C ALA A 348 -7.91 14.33 14.71
N LYS A 349 -8.03 13.06 15.12
CA LYS A 349 -7.75 12.62 16.49
C LYS A 349 -6.25 12.58 16.78
N ALA A 350 -5.42 12.16 15.83
CA ALA A 350 -3.97 12.14 15.98
C ALA A 350 -3.41 13.56 16.22
N LYS A 351 -3.83 14.54 15.41
CA LYS A 351 -3.43 15.95 15.58
C LYS A 351 -3.85 16.54 16.93
N LYS A 352 -4.99 16.12 17.48
CA LYS A 352 -5.47 16.61 18.78
C LYS A 352 -4.65 16.09 19.96
N ASN A 353 -4.05 14.91 19.82
CA ASN A 353 -3.18 14.33 20.85
C ASN A 353 -1.79 14.99 20.85
N ASP A 354 -1.20 15.29 19.68
CA ASP A 354 0.09 15.99 19.60
C ASP A 354 0.04 17.39 20.24
N VAL A 355 -1.05 18.13 20.07
CA VAL A 355 -1.23 19.47 20.68
C VAL A 355 -1.37 19.39 22.22
N GLY A 356 -1.74 18.23 22.77
CA GLY A 356 -1.84 18.01 24.22
C GLY A 356 -0.52 17.63 24.88
N ASP A 357 0.38 16.96 24.17
CA ASP A 357 1.69 16.53 24.69
C ASP A 357 2.73 17.67 24.73
N ASP A 358 2.53 18.73 23.92
CA ASP A 358 3.32 19.97 24.00
C ASP A 358 3.04 20.81 25.27
N LEU A 359 2.02 20.47 26.05
CA LEU A 359 1.71 21.07 27.35
C LEU A 359 2.21 20.19 28.51
N ASN A 360 3.41 19.63 28.41
CA ASN A 360 4.04 19.01 29.57
C ASN A 360 4.34 20.10 30.62
N PRO A 361 3.69 20.10 31.81
CA PRO A 361 3.91 21.13 32.83
C PRO A 361 5.37 21.16 33.33
N ALA A 362 6.11 20.07 33.16
CA ALA A 362 7.53 20.00 33.47
C ALA A 362 8.41 20.87 32.56
N MET A 363 7.95 21.22 31.35
CA MET A 363 8.64 22.16 30.45
C MET A 363 8.32 23.64 30.73
N TYR A 364 7.33 23.93 31.58
CA TYR A 364 6.92 25.30 31.92
C TYR A 364 6.82 25.49 33.44
N PRO A 365 7.94 25.40 34.19
CA PRO A 365 7.94 25.53 35.65
C PRO A 365 7.34 26.88 36.13
N ASP A 366 7.45 27.93 35.32
CA ASP A 366 6.95 29.28 35.62
C ASP A 366 5.40 29.39 35.62
N LEU A 367 4.71 28.49 34.90
CA LEU A 367 3.25 28.42 34.89
C LEU A 367 2.71 27.71 36.16
N THR A 368 3.47 26.78 36.72
CA THR A 368 3.13 26.12 38.00
C THR A 368 3.22 27.07 39.20
N THR A 369 4.19 27.98 39.22
CA THR A 369 4.39 28.94 40.32
C THR A 369 3.33 30.04 40.36
N SER A 370 2.79 30.44 39.21
CA SER A 370 1.74 31.47 39.14
C SER A 370 0.37 30.95 39.58
N LEU A 371 0.01 29.70 39.25
CA LEU A 371 -1.26 29.09 39.66
C LEU A 371 -1.31 28.71 41.15
N LEU A 372 -0.16 28.39 41.76
CA LEU A 372 -0.08 28.10 43.20
C LEU A 372 -0.08 29.36 44.08
N ARG A 373 0.16 30.55 43.52
CA ARG A 373 0.19 31.82 44.27
C ARG A 373 -1.19 32.41 44.56
N HIS A 374 -2.23 31.98 43.84
CA HIS A 374 -3.62 32.40 44.08
C HIS A 374 -4.45 31.44 44.94
N ARG A 375 -3.82 30.38 45.46
CA ARG A 375 -4.43 29.47 46.44
C ARG A 375 -3.76 29.59 47.80
N ARG A 376 -3.80 30.78 48.39
CA ARG A 376 -3.74 30.93 49.86
C ARG A 376 -4.78 31.99 50.27
N PRO A 377 -5.74 31.64 51.15
CA PRO A 377 -6.62 32.63 51.77
C PRO A 377 -5.84 33.57 52.70
#